data_AF-A0A6A6P1V9-F1
#
_entry.id   AF-A0A6A6P1V9-F1
#
_cell.length_a   1.000
_cell.length_b   1.000
_cell.length_c   1.000
_cell.angle_alpha   90.00
_cell.angle_beta   90.00
_cell.angle_gamma   90.00
#
_symmetry.space_group_name_H-M   'P 1'
#
loop_
_entity.id
_entity.type
_entity.pdbx_description
1 polymer ?
#
loop_
_entity_poly.entity_id
_entity_poly.type
_entity_poly.pdbx_seq_one_letter_code
_entity_poly.pdbx_strand_id
1 'polypeptide(L)' 'MAGGSVGLIGMGDMGRMYARRISAAGWRVNACDIPEKYGMLKEEFGHNVGDRANLL' A
#
# COMPACT_ATOMS: atom_id res chain seq x y z
N MET A 1 -7.33 4.67 -17.05
CA MET A 1 -7.90 3.38 -16.62
C MET A 1 -8.23 3.49 -15.15
N ALA A 2 -9.49 3.31 -14.75
CA ALA A 2 -9.86 3.36 -13.33
C ALA A 2 -9.48 2.02 -12.69
N GLY A 3 -8.30 1.94 -12.06
CA GLY A 3 -7.92 0.80 -11.23
C GLY A 3 -8.88 0.68 -10.04
N GLY A 4 -9.25 -0.54 -9.68
CA GLY A 4 -10.08 -0.81 -8.51
C GLY A 4 -9.33 -0.61 -7.19
N SER A 5 -9.93 -1.05 -6.09
CA SER A 5 -9.30 -1.10 -4.76
C SER A 5 -8.95 -2.54 -4.39
N VAL A 6 -7.77 -2.75 -3.80
CA VAL A 6 -7.32 -4.05 -3.28
C VAL A 6 -7.00 -3.93 -1.80
N GLY A 7 -7.49 -4.89 -1.01
CA GLY A 7 -7.10 -5.06 0.39
C GLY A 7 -5.95 -6.05 0.52
N LEU A 8 -4.93 -5.71 1.31
CA LEU A 8 -3.85 -6.61 1.71
C LEU A 8 -3.88 -6.80 3.23
N ILE A 9 -3.88 -8.06 3.67
CA ILE A 9 -3.79 -8.43 5.09
C ILE A 9 -2.40 -9.00 5.33
N GLY A 10 -1.61 -8.31 6.15
CA GLY A 10 -0.21 -8.59 6.41
C GLY A 10 0.74 -7.86 5.45
N MET A 11 1.71 -7.15 6.01
CA MET A 11 2.74 -6.36 5.33
C MET A 11 4.16 -6.82 5.71
N GLY A 12 4.36 -8.13 5.68
CA GLY A 12 5.69 -8.72 5.57
C GLY A 12 6.30 -8.50 4.18
N ASP A 13 7.40 -9.16 3.87
CA ASP A 13 8.15 -8.92 2.63
C ASP A 13 7.30 -9.09 1.37
N MET A 14 6.48 -10.15 1.33
CA MET A 14 5.57 -10.41 0.21
C MET A 14 4.44 -9.37 0.13
N GLY A 15 3.87 -8.96 1.26
CA GLY A 15 2.82 -7.94 1.30
C GLY A 15 3.30 -6.61 0.73
N ARG A 16 4.51 -6.18 1.12
CA ARG A 16 5.15 -4.98 0.59
C ARG A 16 5.45 -5.08 -0.89
N MET A 17 5.96 -6.24 -1.34
CA MET A 17 6.24 -6.53 -2.74
C MET A 17 4.97 -6.41 -3.61
N TYR A 18 3.84 -6.96 -3.16
CA TYR A 18 2.56 -6.85 -3.85
C TYR A 18 2.00 -5.42 -3.80
N ALA A 19 2.04 -4.76 -2.65
CA ALA A 19 1.56 -3.39 -2.49
C ALA A 19 2.22 -2.44 -3.52
N ARG A 20 3.54 -2.58 -3.71
CA ARG A 20 4.31 -1.80 -4.69
C ARG A 20 3.89 -2.10 -6.13
N ARG A 21 3.78 -3.38 -6.51
CA ARG A 21 3.38 -3.79 -7.87
C ARG A 21 1.96 -3.36 -8.21
N ILE A 22 1.03 -3.53 -7.28
CA ILE A 22 -0.38 -3.18 -7.47
C ILE A 22 -0.56 -1.66 -7.56
N SER A 23 0.11 -0.91 -6.68
CA SER A 23 0.10 0.56 -6.73
C SER A 23 0.72 1.10 -8.03
N ALA A 24 1.84 0.50 -8.48
CA ALA A 24 2.47 0.86 -9.76
C ALA A 24 1.58 0.56 -10.98
N ALA A 25 0.65 -0.39 -10.87
CA ALA A 25 -0.37 -0.65 -11.90
C ALA A 25 -1.55 0.35 -11.85
N GLY A 26 -1.53 1.33 -10.94
CA GLY A 26 -2.55 2.37 -10.79
C GLY A 26 -3.78 1.94 -9.97
N TRP A 27 -3.66 0.90 -9.15
CA TRP A 27 -4.73 0.45 -8.26
C TRP A 27 -4.53 1.01 -6.85
N ARG A 28 -5.63 1.26 -6.13
CA ARG A 28 -5.55 1.67 -4.72
C ARG A 28 -5.31 0.44 -3.84
N VAL A 29 -4.32 0.52 -2.97
CA VAL A 29 -4.00 -0.54 -2.01
C VAL A 29 -4.32 -0.08 -0.59
N ASN A 30 -5.20 -0.83 0.08
CA ASN A 30 -5.49 -0.66 1.50
C ASN A 30 -4.81 -1.79 2.27
N ALA A 31 -3.86 -1.46 3.13
CA ALA A 31 -3.10 -2.44 3.90
C ALA A 31 -3.60 -2.50 5.35
N CYS A 32 -3.72 -3.72 5.88
CA CYS A 32 -4.03 -4.00 7.28
C CYS A 32 -2.92 -4.91 7.85
N ASP A 33 -2.26 -4.47 8.92
CA ASP A 33 -1.26 -5.24 9.68
C ASP A 33 -1.42 -4.90 11.17
N ILE A 34 -0.62 -5.54 12.01
CA ILE A 34 -0.62 -5.34 13.46
C ILE A 34 -0.28 -3.88 13.82
N PRO A 35 -0.86 -3.34 14.91
CA PRO A 35 -0.71 -1.94 15.30
C PRO A 35 0.75 -1.49 15.47
N GLU A 36 1.63 -2.37 15.93
CA GLU A 36 3.05 -2.09 16.18
C GLU A 36 3.79 -1.72 14.89
N LYS A 37 3.34 -2.25 13.74
CA LYS A 37 3.93 -1.96 12.43
C LYS A 37 3.32 -0.75 11.74
N TYR A 38 2.20 -0.21 12.23
CA TYR A 38 1.48 0.88 11.59
C TYR A 38 2.37 2.11 11.34
N GLY A 39 3.15 2.52 12.34
CA GLY A 39 4.03 3.69 12.21
C GLY A 39 5.08 3.52 11.10
N MET A 40 5.81 2.40 11.14
CA MET A 40 6.81 2.06 10.12
C MET A 40 6.20 1.96 8.72
N LEU A 41 5.05 1.29 8.57
CA LEU A 41 4.39 1.13 7.27
C LEU A 41 3.85 2.47 6.74
N LYS A 42 3.31 3.31 7.62
CA LYS A 42 2.86 4.65 7.26
C LYS A 42 4.01 5.54 6.78
N GLU A 43 5.18 5.43 7.38
CA GLU A 43 6.38 6.13 6.92
C GLU A 43 6.88 5.58 5.58
N GLU A 44 6.95 4.24 5.44
CA GLU A 44 7.42 3.57 4.23
C GLU A 44 6.55 3.86 3.00
N PHE A 45 5.22 3.94 3.17
CA PHE A 45 4.27 4.09 2.07
C PHE A 45 3.64 5.49 1.97
N GLY A 46 3.79 6.35 2.99
CA GLY A 46 3.18 7.67 3.07
C GLY A 46 3.78 8.74 2.15
N HIS A 47 4.94 8.46 1.51
CA HIS A 47 5.66 9.43 0.68
C HIS A 47 5.42 9.29 -0.84
N ASN A 48 4.40 8.54 -1.29
CA ASN A 48 4.04 8.45 -2.72
C ASN A 48 3.06 9.55 -3.15
N VAL A 49 3.36 10.80 -2.79
CA VAL A 49 2.61 11.99 -3.23
C VAL A 49 3.17 12.47 -4.57
N GLY A 50 3.05 11.63 -5.60
CA GLY A 50 3.53 11.90 -6.95
C GLY A 50 2.55 11.56 -8.05
N ASP A 51 1.79 10.47 -7.92
CA ASP A 51 0.80 10.05 -8.91
C ASP A 51 -0.37 9.38 -8.19
N ARG A 52 -1.53 10.05 -8.20
CA ARG A 52 -2.88 9.65 -7.73
C ARG A 52 -3.09 8.19 -7.25
N ALA A 53 -2.44 7.76 -6.18
CA ALA A 53 -2.71 6.51 -5.49
C ALA A 53 -2.46 6.72 -4.00
N ASN A 54 -3.49 7.23 -3.33
CA ASN A 54 -3.49 7.47 -1.90
C ASN A 54 -3.34 6.12 -1.17
N LEU A 55 -2.13 5.85 -0.68
CA LEU A 55 -1.83 4.79 0.28
C LEU A 55 -2.20 5.32 1.66
N LEU A 56 -3.47 5.12 1.99
CA LEU A 56 -4.11 4.83 3.28
C LEU A 56 -5.65 4.96 3.11
#